data_AF-A0A7V8YB24-F1
#
_entry.id   AF-A0A7V8YB24-F1
#
_cell.length_a   1.000
_cell.length_b   1.000
_cell.length_c   1.000
_cell.angle_alpha   90.00
_cell.angle_beta   90.00
_cell.angle_gamma   90.00
#
_symmetry.space_group_name_H-M   'P 1'
#
loop_
_entity.id
_entity.type
_entity.pdbx_description
1 polymer ?
#
loop_
_entity_poly.entity_id
_entity_poly.type
_entity_poly.pdbx_seq_one_letter_code
_entity_poly.pdbx_strand_id
1 'polypeptide(L)'
;MIAAALERRAALIAALHAEGTTCYRLFHGATEGWPGVVAERYGPILLVSSWGARIAEDQAARWAAEASEAVGTPLVGVWNHRGPPPCLPRCEVPPDPVGTELELAVDVRPRHRGNDPLLFLDFRAG
;
A
#
# COMPACT_ATOMS: atom_id res chain seq x y z
N MET A 1 1.27 -15.46 -0.33
CA MET A 1 0.12 -14.58 -0.62
C MET A 1 0.60 -13.25 -1.18
N ILE A 2 1.23 -12.35 -0.38
CA ILE A 2 1.82 -11.12 -0.92
C ILE A 2 3.17 -11.35 -1.61
N ALA A 3 4.09 -12.17 -1.06
CA ALA A 3 5.35 -12.53 -1.73
C ALA A 3 5.19 -12.90 -3.23
N ALA A 4 4.30 -13.84 -3.56
CA ALA A 4 4.05 -14.23 -4.94
C ALA A 4 3.47 -13.09 -5.81
N ALA A 5 2.68 -12.19 -5.22
CA ALA A 5 2.16 -11.01 -5.91
C ALA A 5 3.27 -9.98 -6.17
N LEU A 6 4.24 -9.86 -5.25
CA LEU A 6 5.44 -9.02 -5.39
C LEU A 6 6.37 -9.59 -6.46
N GLU A 7 6.63 -10.90 -6.46
CA GLU A 7 7.43 -11.59 -7.49
C GLU A 7 6.85 -11.36 -8.89
N ARG A 8 5.54 -11.54 -9.06
CA ARG A 8 4.86 -11.24 -10.35
C ARG A 8 4.98 -9.79 -10.79
N ARG A 9 5.19 -8.87 -9.85
CA ARG A 9 5.30 -7.43 -10.09
C ARG A 9 6.74 -6.93 -10.12
N ALA A 10 7.76 -7.78 -9.94
CA ALA A 10 9.14 -7.34 -9.82
C ALA A 10 9.60 -6.46 -11.00
N ALA A 11 9.30 -6.87 -12.24
CA ALA A 11 9.63 -6.08 -13.43
C ALA A 11 8.87 -4.75 -13.49
N LEU A 12 7.59 -4.74 -13.10
CA LEU A 12 6.79 -3.52 -13.03
C LEU A 12 7.33 -2.56 -11.96
N ILE A 13 7.67 -3.08 -10.78
CA ILE A 13 8.23 -2.30 -9.67
C ILE A 13 9.53 -1.62 -10.14
N ALA A 14 10.41 -2.36 -10.79
CA ALA A 14 11.65 -1.80 -11.33
C ALA A 14 11.40 -0.70 -12.38
N ALA A 15 10.43 -0.90 -13.29
CA ALA A 15 10.05 0.11 -14.27
C ALA A 15 9.47 1.38 -13.60
N LEU A 16 8.57 1.21 -12.62
CA LEU A 16 7.99 2.31 -11.86
C LEU A 16 9.05 3.10 -11.08
N HIS A 17 10.07 2.43 -10.53
CA HIS A 17 11.18 3.13 -9.88
C HIS A 17 12.04 3.91 -10.88
N ALA A 18 12.26 3.35 -12.07
CA ALA A 18 13.04 3.99 -13.12
C ALA A 18 12.38 5.28 -13.66
N GLU A 19 11.04 5.37 -13.64
CA GLU A 19 10.29 6.59 -13.96
C GLU A 19 10.04 7.51 -12.74
N GLY A 20 10.62 7.19 -11.58
CA GLY A 20 10.47 8.02 -10.38
C GLY A 20 9.12 7.89 -9.67
N THR A 21 8.43 6.76 -9.79
CA THR A 21 7.13 6.48 -9.16
C THR A 21 7.27 5.55 -7.95
N THR A 22 6.84 6.02 -6.78
CA THR A 22 6.86 5.27 -5.50
C THR A 22 5.48 5.00 -4.91
N CYS A 23 4.42 5.33 -5.65
CA CYS A 23 3.04 5.05 -5.27
C CYS A 23 2.46 4.04 -6.26
N TYR A 24 1.97 2.88 -5.84
CA TYR A 24 1.42 1.85 -6.76
C TYR A 24 0.84 0.65 -5.99
N ARG A 25 0.01 -0.15 -6.65
CA ARG A 25 -0.62 -1.34 -6.06
C ARG A 25 0.33 -2.55 -6.05
N LEU A 26 0.54 -3.12 -4.87
CA LEU A 26 1.39 -4.30 -4.64
C LEU A 26 0.56 -5.59 -4.56
N PHE A 27 -0.69 -5.51 -4.11
CA PHE A 27 -1.59 -6.64 -3.98
C PHE A 27 -3.02 -6.24 -4.31
N HIS A 28 -3.70 -7.00 -5.17
CA HIS A 28 -5.09 -6.80 -5.51
C HIS A 28 -5.89 -8.08 -5.28
N GLY A 29 -6.56 -8.19 -4.14
CA GLY A 29 -7.12 -9.45 -3.64
C GLY A 29 -8.03 -10.21 -4.60
N ALA A 30 -8.74 -9.52 -5.50
CA ALA A 30 -9.56 -10.19 -6.51
C ALA A 30 -8.73 -11.04 -7.50
N THR A 31 -7.52 -10.60 -7.86
CA THR A 31 -6.62 -11.35 -8.76
C THR A 31 -5.69 -12.31 -8.01
N GLU A 32 -5.56 -12.13 -6.70
CA GLU A 32 -4.59 -12.86 -5.86
C GLU A 32 -5.25 -13.91 -4.94
N GLY A 33 -6.54 -14.20 -5.14
CA GLY A 33 -7.27 -15.21 -4.36
C GLY A 33 -7.66 -14.79 -2.95
N TRP A 34 -7.64 -13.48 -2.65
CA TRP A 34 -8.11 -12.91 -1.38
C TRP A 34 -9.05 -11.72 -1.60
N PRO A 35 -10.27 -11.93 -2.15
CA PRO A 35 -11.19 -10.84 -2.46
C PRO A 35 -11.45 -9.92 -1.26
N GLY A 36 -11.52 -8.61 -1.54
CA GLY A 36 -11.75 -7.59 -0.52
C GLY A 36 -10.52 -7.21 0.32
N VAL A 37 -9.30 -7.52 -0.15
CA VAL A 37 -8.03 -7.03 0.41
C VAL A 37 -7.20 -6.35 -0.67
N VAL A 38 -6.62 -5.20 -0.36
CA VAL A 38 -5.70 -4.47 -1.23
C VAL A 38 -4.49 -4.03 -0.41
N ALA A 39 -3.29 -4.11 -1.00
CA ALA A 39 -2.08 -3.49 -0.46
C ALA A 39 -1.46 -2.56 -1.50
N GLU A 40 -1.22 -1.32 -1.10
CA GLU A 40 -0.72 -0.24 -1.95
C GLU A 40 0.47 0.44 -1.28
N ARG A 41 1.51 0.70 -2.06
CA ARG A 41 2.62 1.54 -1.64
C ARG A 41 2.27 3.00 -1.90
N TYR A 42 2.61 3.83 -0.94
CA TYR A 42 2.42 5.28 -0.94
C TYR A 42 3.72 5.90 -0.38
N GLY A 43 4.72 6.08 -1.23
CA GLY A 43 6.06 6.52 -0.79
C GLY A 43 6.66 5.56 0.27
N PRO A 44 6.85 6.00 1.53
CA PRO A 44 7.35 5.17 2.63
C PRO A 44 6.26 4.34 3.33
N ILE A 45 5.00 4.40 2.87
CA ILE A 45 3.87 3.74 3.52
C ILE A 45 3.44 2.51 2.72
N LEU A 46 3.13 1.41 3.41
CA LEU A 46 2.32 0.33 2.89
C LEU A 46 0.91 0.44 3.48
N LEU A 47 -0.07 0.84 2.68
CA LEU A 47 -1.47 0.87 3.08
C LEU A 47 -2.16 -0.45 2.70
N VAL A 48 -2.61 -1.20 3.70
CA VAL A 48 -3.40 -2.43 3.54
C VAL A 48 -4.86 -2.14 3.91
N SER A 49 -5.76 -2.19 2.93
CA SER A 49 -7.19 -2.01 3.15
C SER A 49 -7.95 -3.33 3.03
N SER A 50 -8.88 -3.60 3.95
CA SER A 50 -9.79 -4.75 3.84
C SER A 50 -11.25 -4.37 4.02
N TRP A 51 -12.15 -5.01 3.26
CA TRP A 51 -13.61 -4.81 3.33
C TRP A 51 -14.37 -6.04 3.84
N GLY A 52 -13.77 -7.23 3.75
CA GLY A 52 -14.35 -8.49 4.23
C GLY A 52 -13.89 -8.84 5.64
N ALA A 53 -12.89 -9.72 5.75
CA ALA A 53 -12.31 -10.07 7.04
C ALA A 53 -11.31 -9.01 7.54
N ARG A 54 -11.19 -8.89 8.86
CA ARG A 54 -10.08 -8.14 9.48
C ARG A 54 -8.76 -8.84 9.19
N ILE A 55 -7.73 -8.04 8.93
CA ILE A 55 -6.37 -8.54 8.80
C ILE A 55 -5.74 -8.43 10.18
N ALA A 56 -5.12 -9.52 10.64
CA ALA A 56 -4.42 -9.52 11.91
C ALA A 56 -3.18 -8.62 11.85
N GLU A 57 -2.84 -7.98 12.98
CA GLU A 57 -1.76 -6.98 13.03
C GLU A 57 -0.39 -7.57 12.68
N ASP A 58 -0.12 -8.79 13.13
CA ASP A 58 1.06 -9.59 12.79
C ASP A 58 1.14 -9.86 11.27
N GLN A 59 0.01 -10.15 10.64
CA GLN A 59 -0.09 -10.35 9.20
C GLN A 59 0.21 -9.06 8.43
N ALA A 60 -0.28 -7.92 8.89
CA ALA A 60 -0.01 -6.62 8.30
C ALA A 60 1.48 -6.23 8.45
N ALA A 61 2.07 -6.45 9.63
CA ALA A 61 3.49 -6.22 9.88
C ALA A 61 4.38 -7.08 8.99
N ARG A 62 4.04 -8.37 8.84
CA ARG A 62 4.72 -9.28 7.91
C ARG A 62 4.65 -8.80 6.46
N TRP A 63 3.49 -8.30 6.03
CA TRP A 63 3.34 -7.74 4.68
C TRP A 63 4.21 -6.50 4.46
N ALA A 64 4.34 -5.63 5.48
CA ALA A 64 5.22 -4.48 5.41
C ALA A 64 6.69 -4.90 5.25
N ALA A 65 7.14 -5.94 5.97
CA ALA A 65 8.48 -6.49 5.81
C ALA A 65 8.72 -7.07 4.40
N GLU A 66 7.84 -7.97 3.94
CA GLU A 66 7.95 -8.57 2.60
C GLU A 66 7.92 -7.50 1.48
N ALA A 67 7.05 -6.49 1.62
CA ALA A 67 6.98 -5.40 0.67
C ALA A 67 8.23 -4.51 0.72
N SER A 68 8.79 -4.23 1.90
CA SER A 68 10.01 -3.44 2.06
C SER A 68 11.19 -4.06 1.33
N GLU A 69 11.36 -5.38 1.46
CA GLU A 69 12.38 -6.13 0.74
C GLU A 69 12.18 -6.03 -0.78
N ALA A 70 10.96 -6.27 -1.25
CA ALA A 70 10.64 -6.25 -2.68
C ALA A 70 10.83 -4.87 -3.33
N VAL A 71 10.65 -3.78 -2.58
CA VAL A 71 10.79 -2.42 -3.11
C VAL A 71 12.13 -1.76 -2.77
N GLY A 72 13.00 -2.44 -2.02
CA GLY A 72 14.33 -1.96 -1.64
C GLY A 72 14.36 -0.80 -0.66
N THR A 73 13.26 -0.51 0.04
CA THR A 73 13.20 0.54 1.08
C THR A 73 12.29 0.11 2.23
N PRO A 74 12.61 0.48 3.48
CA PRO A 74 11.70 0.26 4.61
C PRO A 74 10.34 0.93 4.38
N LEU A 75 9.26 0.19 4.63
CA LEU A 75 7.88 0.66 4.57
C LEU A 75 7.22 0.59 5.95
N VAL A 76 6.49 1.65 6.31
CA VAL A 76 5.63 1.65 7.49
C VAL A 76 4.29 1.01 7.13
N GLY A 77 3.97 -0.09 7.80
CA GLY A 77 2.70 -0.80 7.63
C GLY A 77 1.53 -0.04 8.25
N VAL A 78 0.55 0.32 7.43
CA VAL A 78 -0.71 0.93 7.83
C VAL A 78 -1.84 0.01 7.38
N TRP A 79 -2.64 -0.50 8.31
CA TRP A 79 -3.81 -1.31 7.98
C TRP A 79 -5.09 -0.51 8.24
N ASN A 80 -6.09 -0.64 7.38
CA ASN A 80 -7.43 -0.08 7.56
C ASN A 80 -8.46 -1.18 7.28
N HIS A 81 -9.31 -1.51 8.26
CA HIS A 81 -10.50 -2.32 8.02
C HIS A 81 -11.71 -1.43 7.82
N ARG A 82 -12.32 -1.54 6.64
CA ARG A 82 -13.43 -0.70 6.16
C ARG A 82 -14.78 -1.42 6.21
N GLY A 83 -14.78 -2.72 6.51
CA GLY A 83 -16.01 -3.48 6.75
C GLY A 83 -16.68 -3.09 8.09
N PRO A 84 -17.98 -3.34 8.26
CA PRO A 84 -18.69 -3.04 9.50
C PRO A 84 -18.36 -4.08 10.61
N PRO A 85 -17.93 -3.68 11.82
CA PRO A 85 -17.58 -2.32 12.25
C PRO A 85 -16.14 -1.94 11.82
N PRO A 86 -15.95 -0.70 11.30
CA PRO A 86 -14.66 -0.27 10.79
C PRO A 86 -13.63 -0.25 11.91
N CYS A 87 -12.38 -0.55 11.58
CA CYS A 87 -11.27 -0.51 12.52
C CYS A 87 -10.08 0.17 11.87
N LEU A 88 -9.58 1.20 12.56
CA LEU A 88 -8.37 1.92 12.22
C LEU A 88 -7.36 1.66 13.34
N PRO A 89 -6.42 0.72 13.18
CA PRO A 89 -5.32 0.58 14.13
C PRO A 89 -4.60 1.91 14.27
N ARG A 90 -4.11 2.18 15.48
CA ARG A 90 -3.21 3.30 15.75
C ARG A 90 -1.81 2.91 15.28
N CYS A 91 -1.58 2.95 13.98
CA CYS A 91 -0.25 2.88 13.41
C CYS A 91 0.40 4.28 13.48
N GLU A 92 1.65 4.34 13.89
CA GLU A 92 2.43 5.57 13.89
C GLU A 92 2.87 5.86 12.44
N VAL A 93 2.14 6.75 11.77
CA VAL A 93 2.47 7.21 10.43
C VAL A 93 3.49 8.35 10.58
N PRO A 94 4.58 8.37 9.79
CA PRO A 94 5.47 9.51 9.70
C PRO A 94 4.70 10.83 9.50
N PRO A 95 5.12 11.93 10.13
CA PRO A 95 4.55 13.24 9.84
C PRO A 95 4.84 13.61 8.37
N ASP A 96 3.82 14.10 7.67
CA ASP A 96 3.89 14.58 6.28
C ASP A 96 4.63 13.62 5.33
N PRO A 97 4.18 12.37 5.18
CA PRO A 97 4.82 11.41 4.31
C PRO A 97 4.71 11.87 2.85
N VAL A 98 5.82 11.79 2.13
CA VAL A 98 5.94 12.17 0.72
C VAL A 98 6.23 10.93 -0.12
N GLY A 99 5.49 10.78 -1.21
CA GLY A 99 5.79 9.84 -2.29
C GLY A 99 6.11 10.59 -3.57
N THR A 100 6.31 9.84 -4.64
CA THR A 100 6.60 10.36 -5.97
C THR A 100 5.73 9.68 -7.03
N GLU A 101 5.29 10.46 -8.00
CA GLU A 101 4.56 10.03 -9.20
C GLU A 101 5.21 10.74 -10.39
N LEU A 102 5.89 9.99 -11.28
CA LEU A 102 6.63 10.57 -12.40
C LEU A 102 7.58 11.70 -11.95
N GLU A 103 8.40 11.41 -10.92
CA GLU A 103 9.34 12.35 -10.27
C GLU A 103 8.68 13.53 -9.51
N LEU A 104 7.36 13.71 -9.57
CA LEU A 104 6.66 14.76 -8.83
C LEU A 104 6.37 14.32 -7.40
N ALA A 105 6.76 15.15 -6.45
CA ALA A 105 6.45 14.95 -5.04
C ALA A 105 4.95 15.05 -4.77
N VAL A 106 4.39 14.05 -4.09
CA VAL A 106 2.98 13.96 -3.74
C VAL A 106 2.81 13.71 -2.24
N ASP A 107 1.81 14.35 -1.63
CA ASP A 107 1.40 14.06 -0.25
C ASP A 107 0.65 12.73 -0.22
N VAL A 108 1.18 11.80 0.57
CA VAL A 108 0.71 10.41 0.58
C VAL A 108 0.17 9.99 1.94
N ARG A 109 -0.39 10.93 2.70
CA ARG A 109 -1.06 10.60 3.96
C ARG A 109 -2.09 9.49 3.72
N PRO A 110 -1.98 8.34 4.41
CA PRO A 110 -2.85 7.18 4.19
C PRO A 110 -4.26 7.38 4.75
N ARG A 111 -4.46 8.49 5.49
CA ARG A 111 -5.73 8.90 6.10
C ARG A 111 -5.83 10.42 6.04
N HIS A 112 -6.86 10.94 5.38
CA HIS A 112 -7.17 12.37 5.38
C HIS A 112 -8.67 12.60 5.52
N ARG A 113 -9.08 13.41 6.52
CA ARG A 113 -10.50 13.76 6.81
C ARG A 113 -11.44 12.53 6.84
N GLY A 114 -10.94 11.38 7.25
CA GLY A 114 -11.61 10.09 7.16
C GLY A 114 -10.61 8.95 6.96
N ASN A 115 -11.03 7.92 6.23
CA ASN A 115 -10.24 6.70 6.03
C ASN A 115 -9.47 6.67 4.71
N ASP A 116 -9.71 7.63 3.81
CA ASP A 116 -9.19 7.57 2.45
C ASP A 116 -7.81 8.22 2.31
N PRO A 117 -6.95 7.67 1.44
CA PRO A 117 -5.69 8.31 1.09
C PRO A 117 -5.94 9.56 0.25
N LEU A 118 -4.95 10.46 0.21
CA LEU A 118 -5.01 11.66 -0.64
C LEU A 118 -4.84 11.37 -2.13
N LEU A 119 -4.13 10.29 -2.47
CA LEU A 119 -3.84 9.88 -3.83
C LEU A 119 -4.65 8.62 -4.18
N PHE A 120 -5.39 8.67 -5.29
CA PHE A 120 -6.10 7.51 -5.83
C PHE A 120 -5.35 6.97 -7.05
N LEU A 121 -4.75 5.79 -6.89
CA LEU A 121 -3.87 5.19 -7.90
C LEU A 121 -4.62 4.75 -9.17
N ASP A 122 -5.93 4.46 -9.06
CA ASP A 122 -6.74 4.02 -10.21
C ASP A 122 -6.96 5.16 -11.25
N PHE A 123 -6.61 6.41 -10.91
CA PHE A 123 -6.63 7.53 -11.86
C PHE A 123 -5.32 7.74 -12.60
N ARG A 124 -4.29 6.90 -12.39
CA ARG A 124 -3.11 6.93 -13.25
C ARG A 124 -3.56 6.60 -14.68
N ALA A 125 -3.47 7.60 -15.55
CA ALA A 125 -3.60 7.36 -16.98
C ALA A 125 -2.36 6.58 -17.44
N GLY A 126 -2.59 5.41 -18.02
CA GLY A 126 -1.58 4.51 -18.58
C GLY A 126 -2.17 3.79 -19.78
#